data_AF-A0A2T7SQS5-F1
#
_entry.id   AF-A0A2T7SQS5-F1
#
_cell.length_a   1.000
_cell.length_b   1.000
_cell.length_c   1.000
_cell.angle_alpha   90.00
_cell.angle_beta   90.00
_cell.angle_gamma   90.00
#
_symmetry.space_group_name_H-M   'P 1'
#
loop_
_entity.id
_entity.type
_entity.pdbx_description
1 polymer ?
#
loop_
_entity_poly.entity_id
_entity_poly.type
_entity_poly.pdbx_seq_one_letter_code
_entity_poly.pdbx_strand_id
1 'polypeptide(L)'
;LVTRNFDALYSYNAAESYGLAIAHLSDRLRGGGPFATPWPTDDAGLSRAERRELQGLLTLRGHDIGPADGMLGDKSREAIRAEQKRLGLEANGRGGQKVLKALRGG
;
A
#
# COMPACT_ATOMS: atom_id res chain seq x y z
N LEU A 1 -24.28 5.12 -4.15
CA LEU A 1 -23.95 6.20 -5.12
C LEU A 1 -22.63 6.82 -4.71
N VAL A 2 -21.57 6.51 -5.44
CA VAL A 2 -20.23 7.05 -5.19
C VAL A 2 -20.03 8.22 -6.16
N THR A 3 -19.76 9.42 -5.64
CA THR A 3 -19.57 10.62 -6.47
C THR A 3 -18.09 10.82 -6.80
N ARG A 4 -17.85 11.56 -7.90
CA ARG A 4 -16.57 11.85 -8.58
C ARG A 4 -15.42 12.40 -7.72
N ASN A 5 -15.60 12.59 -6.42
CA ASN A 5 -14.54 12.93 -5.48
C ASN A 5 -13.74 11.69 -5.01
N PHE A 6 -14.20 10.47 -5.31
CA PHE A 6 -13.57 9.22 -4.87
C PHE A 6 -12.26 8.90 -5.63
N ASP A 7 -12.13 9.31 -6.89
CA ASP A 7 -11.04 8.86 -7.77
C ASP A 7 -9.71 9.59 -7.54
N ALA A 8 -9.75 10.84 -7.08
CA ALA A 8 -8.53 11.61 -6.78
C ALA A 8 -7.84 11.18 -5.46
N LEU A 9 -8.60 10.55 -4.55
CA LEU A 9 -8.16 10.14 -3.22
C LEU A 9 -7.50 8.75 -3.18
N TYR A 10 -7.62 7.96 -4.26
CA TYR A 10 -7.15 6.57 -4.29
C TYR A 10 -5.62 6.44 -4.39
N SER A 11 -4.93 7.50 -4.82
CA SER A 11 -3.47 7.54 -4.97
C SER A 11 -2.70 7.81 -3.66
N TYR A 12 -3.42 8.10 -2.56
CA TYR A 12 -2.81 8.60 -1.33
C TYR A 12 -3.51 8.12 -0.06
N ASN A 13 -3.54 6.82 0.25
CA ASN A 13 -3.65 6.26 1.62
C ASN A 13 -4.68 6.91 2.62
N ALA A 14 -5.77 7.56 2.22
CA ALA A 14 -6.48 8.48 3.14
C ALA A 14 -7.98 8.69 2.87
N ALA A 15 -8.75 7.62 2.66
CA ALA A 15 -10.18 7.65 3.00
C ALA A 15 -10.47 6.78 4.23
N GLU A 16 -9.94 5.56 4.25
CA GLU A 16 -10.07 4.67 5.41
C GLU A 16 -9.18 5.09 6.57
N SER A 17 -7.89 5.39 6.36
CA SER A 17 -6.98 5.79 7.45
C SER A 17 -7.42 7.09 8.14
N TYR A 18 -7.92 8.07 7.36
CA TYR A 18 -8.44 9.33 7.89
C TYR A 18 -9.77 9.14 8.61
N GLY A 19 -10.70 8.36 8.03
CA GLY A 19 -11.95 7.99 8.69
C GLY A 19 -11.72 7.20 9.97
N LEU A 20 -10.80 6.24 9.95
CA LEU A 20 -10.37 5.45 11.11
C LEU A 20 -9.72 6.33 12.18
N ALA A 21 -8.87 7.29 11.78
CA ALA A 21 -8.25 8.22 12.72
C ALA A 21 -9.28 9.11 13.41
N ILE A 22 -10.26 9.64 12.66
CA ILE A 22 -11.34 10.46 13.23
C ILE A 22 -12.23 9.63 14.16
N ALA A 23 -12.64 8.43 13.71
CA ALA A 23 -13.46 7.52 14.51
C ALA A 23 -12.72 7.16 15.81
N HIS A 24 -11.44 6.77 15.70
CA HIS A 24 -10.63 6.43 16.85
C HIS A 24 -10.44 7.61 17.79
N LEU A 25 -10.12 8.81 17.28
CA LEU A 25 -10.03 10.02 18.10
C LEU A 25 -11.35 10.31 18.84
N SER A 26 -12.48 10.14 18.16
CA SER A 26 -13.81 10.33 18.75
C SER A 26 -14.08 9.34 19.89
N ASP A 27 -13.66 8.08 19.73
CA ASP A 27 -13.76 7.07 20.80
C ASP A 27 -12.86 7.42 21.98
N ARG A 28 -11.62 7.84 21.73
CA ARG A 28 -10.67 8.27 22.77
C ARG A 28 -11.23 9.45 23.59
N LEU A 29 -11.89 10.41 22.94
CA LEU A 29 -12.54 11.54 23.63
C LEU A 29 -13.73 11.13 24.50
N ARG A 30 -14.41 10.01 24.19
CA ARG A 30 -15.51 9.45 25.01
C ARG A 30 -15.02 8.52 26.13
N GLY A 31 -13.71 8.42 26.36
CA GLY A 31 -13.12 7.49 27.33
C GLY A 31 -12.89 6.08 26.79
N GLY A 32 -13.02 5.87 25.48
CA GLY A 32 -12.70 4.61 24.81
C GLY A 32 -11.22 4.23 24.91
N GLY A 33 -10.97 2.92 24.92
CA GLY A 33 -9.62 2.36 24.97
C GLY A 33 -8.80 2.60 23.68
N PRO A 34 -7.50 2.28 23.70
CA PRO A 34 -6.69 2.22 22.49
C PRO A 34 -7.19 1.11 21.55
N PHE A 35 -6.64 1.03 20.34
CA PHE A 35 -6.87 -0.13 19.48
C PHE A 35 -6.52 -1.44 20.21
N ALA A 36 -7.41 -2.43 20.11
CA ALA A 36 -7.20 -3.74 20.73
C ALA A 36 -5.96 -4.45 20.15
N THR A 37 -5.73 -4.29 18.85
CA THR A 37 -4.53 -4.77 18.16
C THR A 37 -3.64 -3.58 17.81
N PRO A 38 -2.35 -3.58 18.21
CA PRO A 38 -1.41 -2.56 17.79
C PRO A 38 -1.31 -2.48 16.26
N TRP A 39 -1.02 -1.28 15.76
CA TRP A 39 -0.79 -1.11 14.33
C TRP A 39 0.43 -1.93 13.89
N PRO A 40 0.35 -2.69 12.77
CA PRO A 40 1.50 -3.44 12.28
C PRO A 40 2.60 -2.49 11.79
N THR A 41 3.80 -2.62 12.35
CA THR A 41 4.97 -1.76 12.08
C THR A 41 6.08 -2.46 11.31
N ASP A 42 5.92 -3.76 11.03
CA ASP A 42 6.95 -4.63 10.47
C ASP A 42 7.14 -4.48 8.95
N ASP A 43 6.18 -3.86 8.25
CA ASP A 43 6.28 -3.54 6.82
C ASP A 43 5.87 -2.08 6.54
N ALA A 44 6.84 -1.18 6.75
CA ALA A 44 6.67 0.24 6.53
C ALA A 44 6.25 0.56 5.08
N GLY A 45 5.45 1.61 4.93
CA GLY A 45 5.03 2.10 3.62
C GLY A 45 6.20 2.68 2.82
N LEU A 46 5.98 2.77 1.50
CA LEU A 46 6.96 3.32 0.57
C LEU A 46 6.74 4.81 0.34
N SER A 47 7.84 5.56 0.27
CA SER A 47 7.86 6.92 -0.29
C SER A 47 7.46 6.91 -1.75
N ARG A 48 7.11 8.09 -2.30
CA ARG A 48 6.74 8.18 -3.72
C ARG A 48 7.86 7.77 -4.66
N ALA A 49 9.11 8.08 -4.31
CA ALA A 49 10.28 7.66 -5.08
C ALA A 49 10.43 6.13 -5.08
N GLU A 50 10.29 5.51 -3.91
CA GLU A 50 10.36 4.05 -3.76
C GLU A 50 9.21 3.32 -4.45
N ARG A 51 8.01 3.91 -4.52
CA ARG A 51 6.89 3.32 -5.29
C ARG A 51 7.20 3.29 -6.79
N ARG A 52 7.80 4.36 -7.32
CA ARG A 52 8.22 4.41 -8.72
C ARG A 52 9.32 3.42 -9.01
N GLU A 53 10.27 3.29 -8.09
CA GLU A 53 11.31 2.27 -8.17
C GLU A 53 10.71 0.86 -8.17
N LEU A 54 9.78 0.57 -7.25
CA LEU A 54 9.06 -0.70 -7.22
C LEU A 54 8.36 -0.97 -8.55
N GLN A 55 7.65 0.01 -9.11
CA GLN A 55 7.03 -0.12 -10.43
C GLN A 55 8.07 -0.43 -11.52
N GLY A 56 9.20 0.27 -11.54
CA GLY A 56 10.30 -0.03 -12.47
C GLY A 56 10.82 -1.46 -12.34
N LEU A 57 11.03 -1.94 -11.10
CA LEU A 57 11.46 -3.31 -10.83
C LEU A 57 10.44 -4.36 -11.28
N LEU A 58 9.14 -4.06 -11.19
CA LEU A 58 8.06 -4.92 -11.68
C LEU A 58 8.05 -4.97 -13.21
N THR A 59 8.19 -3.82 -13.88
CA THR A 59 8.29 -3.75 -15.34
C THR A 59 9.52 -4.52 -15.87
N LEU A 60 10.67 -4.39 -15.21
CA LEU A 60 11.89 -5.13 -15.56
C LEU A 60 11.70 -6.66 -15.44
N ARG A 61 10.77 -7.12 -14.59
CA ARG A 61 10.42 -8.53 -14.46
C ARG A 61 9.29 -8.98 -15.40
N GLY A 62 8.86 -8.11 -16.31
CA GLY A 62 7.90 -8.45 -17.37
C GLY A 62 6.43 -8.21 -17.01
N HIS A 63 6.13 -7.54 -15.89
CA HIS A 63 4.76 -7.19 -15.54
C HIS A 63 4.29 -5.96 -16.34
N ASP A 64 3.16 -6.09 -17.05
CA ASP A 64 2.47 -4.94 -17.65
C ASP A 64 1.65 -4.18 -16.59
N ILE A 65 2.27 -3.17 -15.99
CA ILE A 65 1.65 -2.34 -14.97
C ILE A 65 1.39 -0.89 -15.42
N GLY A 66 1.72 -0.57 -16.68
CA GLY A 66 1.71 0.80 -17.18
C GLY A 66 2.89 1.64 -16.67
N PRO A 67 2.79 2.99 -16.70
CA PRO A 67 3.89 3.89 -16.35
C PRO A 67 4.21 3.88 -14.86
N ALA A 68 5.50 4.07 -14.52
CA ALA A 68 5.98 4.23 -13.14
C ALA A 68 5.66 5.64 -12.58
N ASP A 69 4.39 5.91 -12.33
CA ASP A 69 3.87 7.21 -11.88
C ASP A 69 3.95 7.42 -10.35
N GLY A 70 4.18 6.35 -9.58
CA GLY A 70 4.19 6.29 -8.12
C GLY A 70 2.83 5.95 -7.50
N MET A 71 1.81 5.67 -8.32
CA MET A 71 0.49 5.22 -7.90
C MET A 71 0.39 3.70 -8.03
N LEU A 72 0.29 3.00 -6.91
CA LEU A 72 0.13 1.56 -6.89
C LEU A 72 -1.34 1.18 -7.13
N GLY A 73 -1.79 1.31 -8.38
CA GLY A 73 -3.11 0.90 -8.84
C GLY A 73 -3.26 -0.62 -8.94
N ASP A 74 -4.40 -1.09 -9.44
CA ASP A 74 -4.77 -2.52 -9.40
C ASP A 74 -3.77 -3.41 -10.14
N LYS A 75 -3.33 -3.02 -11.34
CA LYS A 75 -2.27 -3.73 -12.07
C LYS A 75 -0.96 -3.84 -11.26
N SER A 76 -0.57 -2.75 -10.58
CA SER A 76 0.62 -2.79 -9.71
C SER A 76 0.41 -3.73 -8.52
N ARG A 77 -0.78 -3.73 -7.88
CA ARG A 77 -1.09 -4.63 -6.75
C ARG A 77 -1.10 -6.10 -7.19
N GLU A 78 -1.59 -6.41 -8.38
CA GLU A 78 -1.56 -7.75 -8.96
C GLU A 78 -0.12 -8.22 -9.22
N ALA A 79 0.71 -7.37 -9.83
CA ALA A 79 2.12 -7.66 -10.04
C ALA A 79 2.89 -7.84 -8.72
N ILE A 80 2.62 -6.98 -7.72
CA ILE A 80 3.18 -7.11 -6.37
C ILE A 80 2.77 -8.45 -5.76
N ARG A 81 1.50 -8.86 -5.89
CA ARG A 81 1.02 -10.14 -5.37
C ARG A 81 1.73 -11.32 -6.03
N ALA A 82 1.97 -11.26 -7.33
CA ALA A 82 2.71 -12.29 -8.06
C ALA A 82 4.16 -12.38 -7.56
N GLU A 83 4.85 -11.25 -7.41
CA GLU A 83 6.21 -11.22 -6.88
C GLU A 83 6.29 -11.67 -5.41
N GLN A 84 5.32 -11.28 -4.58
CA GLN A 84 5.24 -11.75 -3.19
C GLN A 84 5.14 -13.28 -3.14
N LYS A 85 4.26 -13.89 -3.95
CA LYS A 85 4.17 -15.36 -4.05
C LYS A 85 5.50 -15.99 -4.48
N ARG A 86 6.14 -15.43 -5.50
CA ARG A 86 7.43 -15.93 -6.01
C ARG A 86 8.54 -15.84 -4.95
N LEU A 87 8.51 -14.80 -4.13
CA LEU A 87 9.48 -14.53 -3.07
C LEU A 87 9.14 -15.24 -1.74
N GLY A 88 8.05 -15.99 -1.66
CA GLY A 88 7.60 -16.63 -0.42
C GLY A 88 7.10 -15.65 0.65
N LEU A 89 6.74 -14.42 0.26
CA LEU A 89 6.13 -13.42 1.13
C LEU A 89 4.60 -13.60 1.17
N GLU A 90 3.96 -13.01 2.18
CA GLU A 90 2.50 -12.92 2.22
C GLU A 90 1.96 -12.15 1.01
N ALA A 91 1.14 -12.82 0.20
CA ALA A 91 0.68 -12.33 -1.10
C ALA A 91 -0.57 -11.42 -1.00
N ASN A 92 -0.45 -10.32 -0.28
CA ASN A 92 -1.54 -9.36 -0.05
C ASN A 92 -1.61 -8.23 -1.11
N GLY A 93 -0.61 -8.09 -1.99
CA GLY A 93 -0.54 -7.06 -3.03
C GLY A 93 -0.12 -5.68 -2.51
N ARG A 94 0.32 -5.56 -1.25
CA ARG A 94 0.76 -4.31 -0.63
C ARG A 94 2.19 -3.96 -1.04
N GLY A 95 2.40 -2.74 -1.54
CA GLY A 95 3.73 -2.20 -1.78
C GLY A 95 4.37 -1.68 -0.49
N GLY A 96 5.14 -2.54 0.18
CA GLY A 96 5.90 -2.22 1.39
C GLY A 96 7.40 -2.40 1.23
N GLN A 97 8.14 -2.03 2.27
CA GLN A 97 9.61 -2.16 2.32
C GLN A 97 10.09 -3.59 2.12
N LYS A 98 9.34 -4.60 2.59
CA LYS A 98 9.72 -6.02 2.45
C LYS A 98 9.84 -6.43 0.98
N VAL A 99 8.81 -6.17 0.18
CA VAL A 99 8.81 -6.54 -1.26
C VAL A 99 9.83 -5.70 -2.03
N LEU A 100 9.96 -4.40 -1.75
CA LEU A 100 10.95 -3.55 -2.42
C LEU A 100 12.39 -4.05 -2.16
N LYS A 101 12.74 -4.32 -0.91
CA LYS A 101 14.08 -4.84 -0.55
C LYS A 101 14.35 -6.20 -1.19
N ALA A 102 13.37 -7.10 -1.17
CA ALA A 102 13.49 -8.40 -1.80
C ALA A 102 13.72 -8.30 -3.31
N LEU A 103 13.06 -7.36 -3.99
CA LEU A 103 13.21 -7.14 -5.43
C LEU A 103 14.50 -6.39 -5.82
N ARG A 104 15.13 -5.66 -4.89
CA ARG A 104 16.47 -5.06 -5.08
C ARG A 104 17.60 -6.08 -4.94
N GLY A 105 17.40 -7.09 -4.10
CA GLY A 105 18.44 -8.06 -3.72
C GLY A 105 18.54 -9.32 -4.58
N GLY A 106 17.69 -9.47 -5.60
CA GLY A 106 17.68 -10.61 -6.52
C GLY A 106 17.57 -10.17 -7.96
#